data_AF-A0AAE0PXU4-F1
#
_entry.id   AF-A0AAE0PXU4-F1
#
_cell.length_a   1.000
_cell.length_b   1.000
_cell.length_c   1.000
_cell.angle_alpha   90.00
_cell.angle_beta   90.00
_cell.angle_gamma   90.00
#
_symmetry.space_group_name_H-M   'P 1'
#
loop_
_entity.id
_entity.type
_entity.pdbx_description
1 polymer ?
#
loop_
_entity_poly.entity_id
_entity_poly.type
_entity_poly.pdbx_seq_one_letter_code
_entity_poly.pdbx_strand_id
1 'polypeptide(L)'
;MRLQRAVRRQRIQADRHRRPHPSYQVGQRVWLSTRNLHLKLPCRKLSPKFIGPFEIIRQPAHPSAGEAAVCEDPPPPLDIEGSPAYQVRALLDSTRLRSRLQYLVDWEGKKKKKKKKKKKKKKKKKKKKKKKKKKKKKKKKKKKKKKKKKKKKKKKKKKKKKKKKKKKKKKKKKKKKKKKKKKKKKKKKKKKKKKKKKKKKKKKKKKKKKKKKKKKKKKKKKGQNYAQMMPYNL
;
A
#
# COMPACT_ATOMS: atom_id res chain seq x y z
N MET A 1 -18.45 -63.77 21.96
CA MET A 1 -19.14 -63.85 20.65
C MET A 1 -20.11 -62.69 20.30
N ARG A 2 -20.87 -62.06 21.23
CA ARG A 2 -21.91 -61.05 20.86
C ARG A 2 -21.40 -59.74 20.23
N LEU A 3 -20.28 -59.19 20.69
CA LEU A 3 -19.78 -57.89 20.21
C LEU A 3 -19.32 -57.93 18.75
N GLN A 4 -18.62 -58.99 18.34
CA GLN A 4 -18.19 -59.19 16.96
C GLN A 4 -19.39 -59.32 16.02
N ARG A 5 -20.46 -59.99 16.45
CA ARG A 5 -21.73 -60.09 15.70
C ARG A 5 -22.40 -58.72 15.53
N ALA A 6 -22.39 -57.86 16.55
CA ALA A 6 -22.96 -56.52 16.48
C ALA A 6 -22.17 -55.59 15.53
N VAL A 7 -20.84 -55.61 15.59
CA VAL A 7 -19.97 -54.85 14.67
C VAL A 7 -20.17 -55.30 13.23
N ARG A 8 -20.27 -56.62 12.99
CA ARG A 8 -20.53 -57.19 11.67
C ARG A 8 -21.89 -56.75 11.12
N ARG A 9 -22.95 -56.79 11.95
CA ARG A 9 -24.29 -56.30 11.57
C ARG A 9 -24.29 -54.81 11.23
N GLN A 10 -23.63 -53.99 12.06
CA GLN A 10 -23.51 -52.55 11.81
C GLN A 10 -22.76 -52.26 10.49
N ARG A 11 -21.68 -52.99 10.23
CA ARG A 11 -20.93 -52.89 8.96
C ARG A 11 -21.80 -53.28 7.77
N ILE A 12 -22.46 -54.44 7.81
CA ILE A 12 -23.34 -54.91 6.73
C ILE A 12 -24.46 -53.89 6.47
N GLN A 13 -25.10 -53.37 7.51
CA GLN A 13 -26.19 -52.40 7.36
C GLN A 13 -25.71 -51.05 6.82
N ALA A 14 -24.52 -50.60 7.22
CA ALA A 14 -23.93 -49.37 6.71
C ALA A 14 -23.43 -49.51 5.28
N ASP A 15 -22.87 -50.67 4.92
CA ASP A 15 -22.31 -50.94 3.61
C ASP A 15 -23.38 -51.38 2.59
N ARG A 16 -24.59 -51.78 3.03
CA ARG A 16 -25.72 -52.18 2.17
C ARG A 16 -26.06 -51.19 1.06
N HIS A 17 -25.90 -49.89 1.32
CA HIS A 17 -26.17 -48.82 0.34
C HIS A 17 -24.90 -48.15 -0.18
N ARG A 18 -23.71 -48.64 0.22
CA ARG A 18 -22.44 -48.10 -0.27
C ARG A 18 -22.03 -48.89 -1.50
N ARG A 19 -21.86 -48.20 -2.61
CA ARG A 19 -21.16 -48.77 -3.77
C ARG A 19 -19.66 -48.72 -3.49
N PRO A 20 -18.89 -49.79 -3.81
CA PRO A 20 -17.44 -49.71 -3.76
C PRO A 20 -16.99 -48.59 -4.70
N HIS A 21 -16.00 -47.81 -4.26
CA HIS A 21 -15.45 -46.76 -5.13
C HIS A 21 -14.70 -47.44 -6.29
N PRO A 22 -14.74 -46.86 -7.50
CA PRO A 22 -13.94 -47.38 -8.61
C PRO A 22 -12.45 -47.30 -8.27
N SER A 23 -11.69 -48.26 -8.80
CA SER A 23 -10.23 -48.31 -8.64
C SER A 23 -9.59 -47.22 -9.50
N TYR A 24 -9.06 -46.18 -8.86
CA TYR A 24 -8.40 -45.07 -9.55
C TYR A 24 -6.89 -45.32 -9.65
N GLN A 25 -6.29 -45.22 -10.84
CA GLN A 25 -4.85 -45.35 -11.04
C GLN A 25 -4.12 -43.99 -11.02
N VAL A 26 -2.84 -44.00 -10.64
CA VAL A 26 -1.98 -42.81 -10.70
C VAL A 26 -1.80 -42.42 -12.17
N GLY A 27 -1.96 -41.13 -12.49
CA GLY A 27 -1.92 -40.62 -13.87
C GLY A 27 -3.28 -40.50 -14.56
N GLN A 28 -4.35 -41.11 -14.04
CA GLN A 28 -5.70 -40.90 -14.58
C GLN A 28 -6.19 -39.47 -14.30
N ARG A 29 -6.95 -38.91 -15.26
CA ARG A 29 -7.57 -37.58 -15.16
C ARG A 29 -9.01 -37.72 -14.69
N VAL A 30 -9.30 -37.22 -13.49
CA VAL A 30 -10.63 -37.34 -12.87
C VAL A 30 -11.25 -35.98 -12.59
N TRP A 31 -12.57 -35.91 -12.71
CA TRP A 31 -13.34 -34.72 -12.36
C TRP A 31 -13.71 -34.76 -10.88
N LEU A 32 -13.48 -33.66 -10.15
CA LEU A 32 -13.78 -33.59 -8.72
C LEU A 32 -15.17 -32.99 -8.49
N SER A 33 -16.06 -33.73 -7.81
CA SER A 33 -17.38 -33.23 -7.42
C SER A 33 -17.27 -32.09 -6.40
N THR A 34 -18.02 -31.02 -6.63
CA THR A 34 -18.02 -29.83 -5.75
C THR A 34 -19.03 -29.93 -4.62
N ARG A 35 -19.79 -31.04 -4.52
CA ARG A 35 -20.84 -31.26 -3.51
C ARG A 35 -20.34 -31.04 -2.06
N ASN A 36 -19.09 -31.41 -1.80
CA ASN A 36 -18.44 -31.33 -0.47
C ASN A 36 -17.30 -30.29 -0.42
N LEU A 37 -17.19 -29.41 -1.42
CA LEU A 37 -16.12 -28.42 -1.51
C LEU A 37 -16.69 -27.01 -1.32
N HIS A 38 -16.15 -26.27 -0.35
CA HIS A 38 -16.55 -24.88 -0.12
C HIS A 38 -15.91 -23.95 -1.17
N LEU A 39 -16.59 -23.78 -2.29
CA LEU A 39 -16.22 -22.82 -3.33
C LEU A 39 -16.58 -21.40 -2.88
N LYS A 40 -15.66 -20.46 -3.09
CA LYS A 40 -15.88 -19.03 -2.79
C LYS A 40 -16.61 -18.34 -3.94
N LEU A 41 -17.78 -18.86 -4.27
CA LEU A 41 -18.68 -18.34 -5.31
C LEU A 41 -19.89 -17.69 -4.62
N PRO A 42 -20.53 -16.70 -5.27
CA PRO A 42 -21.61 -15.92 -4.65
C PRO A 42 -22.85 -16.77 -4.34
N CYS A 43 -23.13 -17.82 -5.13
CA CYS A 43 -24.21 -18.76 -4.85
C CYS A 43 -23.85 -20.18 -5.31
N ARG A 44 -24.38 -21.19 -4.60
CA ARG A 44 -24.12 -22.62 -4.86
C ARG A 44 -24.85 -23.13 -6.12
N LYS A 45 -25.96 -22.50 -6.50
CA LYS A 45 -26.75 -22.88 -7.69
C LYS A 45 -26.03 -22.57 -9.01
N LEU A 46 -25.25 -21.47 -9.05
CA LEU A 46 -24.44 -21.11 -10.22
C LEU A 46 -23.00 -21.66 -10.13
N SER A 47 -22.72 -22.53 -9.16
CA SER A 47 -21.39 -23.13 -9.03
C SER A 47 -21.25 -24.35 -9.94
N PRO A 48 -20.08 -24.57 -10.57
CA PRO A 48 -19.86 -25.76 -11.37
C PRO A 48 -19.98 -27.01 -10.50
N LYS A 49 -20.74 -28.01 -10.96
CA LYS A 49 -21.00 -29.27 -10.23
C LYS A 49 -19.75 -30.16 -10.16
N PHE A 50 -18.87 -30.04 -11.16
CA PHE A 50 -17.59 -30.71 -11.23
C PHE A 50 -16.51 -29.70 -11.63
N ILE A 51 -15.32 -29.83 -11.06
CA ILE A 51 -14.16 -29.02 -11.40
C ILE A 51 -13.14 -29.93 -12.05
N GLY A 52 -12.66 -29.50 -13.21
CA GLY A 52 -11.38 -29.79 -13.87
C GLY A 52 -10.92 -31.25 -13.94
N PRO A 53 -10.29 -31.67 -15.04
CA PRO A 53 -9.55 -32.93 -15.05
C PRO A 53 -8.30 -32.77 -14.17
N PHE A 54 -8.33 -33.36 -12.98
CA PHE A 54 -7.18 -33.44 -12.08
C PHE A 54 -6.46 -34.76 -12.27
N GLU A 55 -5.13 -34.69 -12.36
CA GLU A 55 -4.28 -35.87 -12.38
C GLU A 55 -4.14 -36.44 -10.97
N ILE A 56 -4.33 -37.75 -10.84
CA ILE A 56 -4.10 -38.47 -9.58
C ILE A 56 -2.59 -38.63 -9.41
N ILE A 57 -2.00 -37.84 -8.51
CA ILE A 57 -0.56 -37.86 -8.21
C ILE A 57 -0.18 -39.03 -7.30
N ARG A 58 -1.12 -39.45 -6.44
CA ARG A 58 -0.86 -40.45 -5.41
C ARG A 58 -2.16 -41.11 -4.98
N GLN A 59 -2.20 -42.45 -5.03
CA GLN A 59 -3.25 -43.21 -4.35
C GLN A 59 -3.02 -43.13 -2.83
N PRO A 60 -4.05 -42.82 -2.03
CA PRO A 60 -3.98 -43.08 -0.60
C PRO A 60 -3.83 -44.59 -0.43
N ALA A 61 -2.75 -45.04 0.23
CA ALA A 61 -2.56 -46.44 0.52
C ALA A 61 -3.80 -46.97 1.25
N HIS A 62 -4.52 -47.90 0.60
CA HIS A 62 -5.44 -48.76 1.32
C HIS A 62 -4.58 -49.60 2.28
N PRO A 63 -4.90 -49.69 3.57
CA PRO A 63 -4.11 -50.47 4.52
C PRO A 63 -4.28 -52.00 4.33
N SER A 64 -4.48 -52.49 3.11
CA SER A 64 -4.86 -53.89 2.85
C SER A 64 -4.11 -54.58 1.71
N ALA A 65 -2.97 -54.06 1.26
CA ALA A 65 -2.13 -54.80 0.32
C ALA A 65 -0.65 -54.57 0.63
N GLY A 66 -0.04 -55.56 1.29
CA GLY A 66 1.28 -56.05 0.92
C GLY A 66 2.52 -55.40 1.51
N GLU A 67 2.44 -54.31 2.27
CA GLU A 67 3.62 -53.80 2.97
C GLU A 67 3.30 -53.45 4.41
N ALA A 68 3.96 -54.16 5.32
CA ALA A 68 3.99 -53.94 6.75
C ALA A 68 4.51 -52.53 7.08
N ALA A 69 3.68 -51.51 6.86
CA ALA A 69 3.73 -50.33 7.68
C ALA A 69 3.36 -50.79 9.08
N VAL A 70 4.38 -51.03 9.91
CA VAL A 70 4.32 -51.38 11.33
C VAL A 70 3.26 -50.49 12.01
N CYS A 71 2.01 -50.96 11.97
CA CYS A 71 1.03 -50.70 12.98
C CYS A 71 1.64 -51.42 14.17
N GLU A 72 1.98 -50.69 15.22
CA GLU A 72 2.35 -51.37 16.46
C GLU A 72 1.07 -51.95 17.04
N ASP A 73 0.75 -53.13 16.53
CA ASP A 73 -0.21 -54.07 17.07
C ASP A 73 0.15 -54.30 18.56
N PRO A 74 -0.85 -54.57 19.42
CA PRO A 74 -0.54 -54.98 20.79
C PRO A 74 0.52 -56.09 20.76
N PRO A 75 1.43 -56.13 21.75
CA PRO A 75 2.51 -57.12 21.76
C PRO A 75 1.91 -58.50 21.46
N PRO A 76 2.52 -59.26 20.53
CA PRO A 76 2.04 -60.60 20.23
C PRO A 76 1.89 -61.38 21.55
N PRO A 77 0.79 -62.14 21.72
CA PRO A 77 0.62 -62.94 22.92
C PRO A 77 1.83 -63.88 23.07
N LEU A 78 2.40 -63.91 24.27
CA LEU A 78 3.43 -64.86 24.64
C LEU A 78 2.70 -66.15 25.02
N ASP A 79 3.04 -67.26 24.37
CA ASP A 79 2.50 -68.57 24.73
C ASP A 79 3.22 -69.05 25.99
N ILE A 80 2.60 -68.81 27.14
CA ILE A 80 2.98 -69.43 28.40
C ILE A 80 1.87 -70.44 28.68
N GLU A 81 2.20 -71.74 28.61
CA GLU A 81 1.30 -72.82 29.04
C GLU A 81 -0.04 -72.88 28.25
N GLY A 82 0.03 -72.74 26.92
CA GLY A 82 -1.14 -72.87 26.04
C GLY A 82 -2.19 -71.74 26.15
N SER A 83 -1.92 -70.71 26.95
CA SER A 83 -2.78 -69.54 27.10
C SER A 83 -2.09 -68.27 26.61
N PRO A 84 -2.74 -67.45 25.76
CA PRO A 84 -2.14 -66.22 25.27
C PRO A 84 -1.94 -65.22 26.42
N ALA A 85 -0.70 -65.11 26.91
CA ALA A 85 -0.31 -64.21 27.98
C ALA A 85 0.21 -62.88 27.42
N TYR A 86 -0.09 -61.77 28.09
CA TYR A 86 0.31 -60.43 27.64
C TYR A 86 1.18 -59.74 28.68
N GLN A 87 2.28 -59.12 28.25
CA GLN A 87 3.11 -58.32 29.15
C GLN A 87 2.44 -56.96 29.44
N VAL A 88 1.98 -56.79 30.69
CA VAL A 88 1.29 -55.60 31.18
C VAL A 88 2.22 -54.77 32.06
N ARG A 89 2.22 -53.43 31.89
CA ARG A 89 3.05 -52.55 32.73
C ARG A 89 2.46 -52.28 34.11
N ALA A 90 1.14 -52.09 34.14
CA ALA A 90 0.35 -51.84 35.34
C ALA A 90 -1.13 -52.03 35.01
N LEU A 91 -1.87 -52.66 35.92
CA LEU A 91 -3.33 -52.63 35.92
C LEU A 91 -3.76 -51.27 36.49
N LEU A 92 -4.43 -50.45 35.69
CA LEU A 92 -4.85 -49.11 36.08
C LEU A 92 -6.15 -49.14 36.88
N ASP A 93 -7.03 -50.08 36.57
CA ASP A 93 -8.37 -50.15 37.15
C ASP A 93 -8.99 -51.54 36.91
N SER A 94 -9.93 -51.94 37.76
CA SER A 94 -10.74 -53.15 37.59
C SER A 94 -12.22 -52.78 37.69
N THR A 95 -12.97 -53.05 36.63
CA THR A 95 -14.39 -52.70 36.54
C THR A 95 -15.22 -53.97 36.36
N ARG A 96 -16.26 -54.12 37.18
CA ARG A 96 -17.22 -55.22 37.06
C ARG A 96 -18.39 -54.75 36.22
N LEU A 97 -18.51 -55.25 34.99
CA LEU A 97 -19.61 -54.88 34.09
C LEU A 97 -20.40 -56.13 33.71
N ARG A 98 -21.69 -56.13 34.06
CA ARG A 98 -22.63 -57.25 33.79
C ARG A 98 -22.04 -58.61 34.19
N SER A 99 -21.61 -58.68 35.45
CA SER A 99 -21.07 -59.91 36.07
C SER A 99 -19.72 -60.42 35.53
N ARG A 100 -19.02 -59.66 34.67
CA ARG A 100 -17.66 -60.00 34.21
C ARG A 100 -16.65 -58.97 34.68
N LEU A 101 -15.56 -59.44 35.27
CA LEU A 101 -14.43 -58.59 35.69
C LEU A 101 -13.60 -58.19 34.45
N GLN A 102 -13.41 -56.88 34.25
CA GLN A 102 -12.59 -56.32 33.17
C GLN A 102 -11.49 -55.45 33.76
N TYR A 103 -10.29 -55.56 33.22
CA TYR A 103 -9.14 -54.78 33.66
C TYR A 103 -8.79 -53.68 32.64
N LEU A 104 -8.57 -52.46 33.13
CA LEU A 104 -7.99 -51.38 32.34
C LEU A 104 -6.47 -51.52 32.35
N VAL A 105 -5.91 -52.01 31.24
CA VAL A 105 -4.50 -52.40 31.13
C VAL A 105 -3.65 -51.25 30.55
N ASP A 106 -2.59 -50.84 31.26
CA ASP A 106 -1.55 -49.96 30.71
C ASP A 106 -0.52 -50.78 29.92
N TRP A 107 -0.65 -50.73 28.61
CA TRP A 107 0.29 -51.36 27.69
C TRP A 107 1.61 -50.58 27.62
N GLU A 108 2.74 -51.28 27.71
CA GLU A 108 4.08 -50.69 27.54
C GLU A 108 4.17 -49.89 26.22
N GLY A 109 4.84 -48.73 26.24
CA GLY A 109 5.11 -47.91 25.04
C GLY A 109 4.10 -46.80 24.66
N LYS A 110 2.79 -46.92 24.98
CA LYS A 110 1.77 -45.91 24.56
C LYS A 110 1.94 -44.54 25.24
N LYS A 111 2.35 -44.49 26.52
CA LYS A 111 2.58 -43.24 27.27
C LYS A 111 3.75 -42.40 26.69
N LYS A 112 4.85 -43.04 26.29
CA LYS A 112 6.02 -42.38 25.67
C LYS A 112 5.64 -41.76 24.31
N LYS A 113 4.86 -42.46 23.48
CA LYS A 113 4.37 -41.99 22.16
C LYS A 113 3.42 -40.79 22.30
N LYS A 114 2.49 -40.82 23.26
CA LYS A 114 1.58 -39.69 23.57
C LYS A 114 2.35 -38.46 24.07
N LYS A 115 3.36 -38.64 24.93
CA LYS A 115 4.27 -37.57 25.42
C LYS A 115 5.11 -36.98 24.28
N LYS A 116 5.67 -37.81 23.38
CA LYS A 116 6.42 -37.38 22.18
C LYS A 116 5.54 -36.60 21.20
N LYS A 117 4.31 -37.05 20.92
CA LYS A 117 3.32 -36.36 20.06
C LYS A 117 2.90 -35.02 20.67
N LYS A 118 2.68 -34.94 21.99
CA LYS A 118 2.37 -33.70 22.72
C LYS A 118 3.55 -32.71 22.68
N LYS A 119 4.80 -33.18 22.86
CA LYS A 119 6.04 -32.37 22.74
C LYS A 119 6.23 -31.82 21.32
N LYS A 120 6.03 -32.65 20.27
CA LYS A 120 6.06 -32.23 18.86
C LYS A 120 4.99 -31.17 18.55
N LYS A 121 3.74 -31.35 19.02
CA LYS A 121 2.64 -30.37 18.86
C LYS A 121 2.94 -29.03 19.57
N LYS A 122 3.51 -29.07 20.79
CA LYS A 122 3.95 -27.86 21.54
C LYS A 122 5.08 -27.13 20.80
N LYS A 123 6.08 -27.84 20.27
CA LYS A 123 7.18 -27.26 19.46
C LYS A 123 6.64 -26.61 18.17
N LYS A 124 5.72 -27.25 17.45
CA LYS A 124 5.05 -26.70 16.25
C LYS A 124 4.24 -25.43 16.57
N LYS A 125 3.48 -25.42 17.68
CA LYS A 125 2.73 -24.24 18.16
C LYS A 125 3.67 -23.08 18.53
N LYS A 126 4.78 -23.35 19.23
CA LYS A 126 5.82 -22.35 19.57
C LYS A 126 6.48 -21.76 18.31
N LYS A 127 6.81 -22.59 17.31
CA LYS A 127 7.36 -22.15 16.00
C LYS A 127 6.36 -21.28 15.24
N LYS A 128 5.07 -21.65 15.20
CA LYS A 128 3.99 -20.86 14.57
C LYS A 128 3.80 -19.51 15.26
N LYS A 129 3.80 -19.46 16.61
CA LYS A 129 3.71 -18.21 17.40
C LYS A 129 4.90 -17.29 17.13
N LYS A 130 6.13 -17.83 17.12
CA LYS A 130 7.36 -17.08 16.76
C LYS A 130 7.28 -16.52 15.32
N LYS A 131 6.85 -17.31 14.33
CA LYS A 131 6.67 -16.86 12.93
C LYS A 131 5.62 -15.73 12.82
N LYS A 132 4.48 -15.85 13.52
CA LYS A 132 3.43 -14.81 13.58
C LYS A 132 3.96 -13.50 14.21
N LYS A 133 4.71 -13.58 15.33
CA LYS A 133 5.35 -12.42 15.98
C LYS A 133 6.38 -11.74 15.05
N LYS A 134 7.23 -12.51 14.35
CA LYS A 134 8.19 -11.98 13.36
C LYS A 134 7.48 -11.29 12.19
N LYS A 135 6.40 -11.87 11.65
CA LYS A 135 5.58 -11.26 10.58
C LYS A 135 4.92 -9.95 11.03
N LYS A 136 4.35 -9.90 12.25
CA LYS A 136 3.77 -8.69 12.85
C LYS A 136 4.83 -7.58 13.03
N LYS A 137 6.02 -7.92 13.56
CA LYS A 137 7.15 -6.97 13.71
C LYS A 137 7.62 -6.43 12.35
N LYS A 138 7.76 -7.29 11.32
CA LYS A 138 8.08 -6.86 9.94
C LYS A 138 7.00 -5.93 9.35
N LYS A 139 5.71 -6.23 9.51
CA LYS A 139 4.59 -5.37 9.06
C LYS A 139 4.61 -4.01 9.75
N LYS A 140 4.82 -3.96 11.07
CA LYS A 140 4.95 -2.69 11.85
C LYS A 140 6.15 -1.86 11.38
N LYS A 141 7.32 -2.48 11.16
CA LYS A 141 8.51 -1.81 10.59
C LYS A 141 8.23 -1.23 9.18
N LYS A 142 7.59 -2.01 8.29
CA LYS A 142 7.20 -1.53 6.94
C LYS A 142 6.22 -0.34 7.02
N LYS A 143 5.21 -0.38 7.89
CA LYS A 143 4.26 0.74 8.11
C LYS A 143 4.96 2.00 8.62
N LYS A 144 5.89 1.87 9.59
CA LYS A 144 6.72 2.99 10.11
C LYS A 144 7.60 3.60 9.00
N LYS A 145 8.26 2.78 8.18
CA LYS A 145 9.05 3.24 7.01
C LYS A 145 8.18 3.99 5.99
N LYS A 146 6.98 3.47 5.64
CA LYS A 146 6.03 4.14 4.74
C LYS A 146 5.56 5.50 5.31
N LYS A 147 5.22 5.59 6.61
CA LYS A 147 4.83 6.85 7.27
C LYS A 147 5.98 7.88 7.25
N LYS A 148 7.21 7.46 7.55
CA LYS A 148 8.42 8.33 7.44
C LYS A 148 8.62 8.84 6.01
N LYS A 149 8.54 7.98 4.99
CA LYS A 149 8.64 8.38 3.56
C LYS A 149 7.54 9.39 3.18
N LYS A 150 6.28 9.17 3.57
CA LYS A 150 5.17 10.12 3.34
C LYS A 150 5.44 11.48 4.01
N LYS A 151 5.90 11.51 5.28
CA LYS A 151 6.26 12.76 6.00
C LYS A 151 7.40 13.51 5.30
N LYS A 152 8.46 12.81 4.84
CA LYS A 152 9.56 13.40 4.05
C LYS A 152 9.06 14.00 2.73
N LYS A 153 8.21 13.28 1.97
CA LYS A 153 7.58 13.79 0.73
C LYS A 153 6.74 15.05 0.99
N LYS A 154 5.89 15.06 2.03
CA LYS A 154 5.09 16.24 2.43
C LYS A 154 6.00 17.44 2.78
N LYS A 155 7.06 17.25 3.57
CA LYS A 155 8.04 18.30 3.90
C LYS A 155 8.72 18.86 2.63
N LYS A 156 9.18 18.00 1.70
CA LYS A 156 9.76 18.43 0.41
C LYS A 156 8.76 19.24 -0.43
N LYS A 157 7.49 18.81 -0.54
CA LYS A 157 6.43 19.56 -1.23
C LYS A 157 6.20 20.95 -0.59
N LYS A 158 6.13 21.04 0.74
CA LYS A 158 5.97 22.32 1.47
C LYS A 158 7.17 23.26 1.22
N LYS A 159 8.41 22.75 1.26
CA LYS A 159 9.62 23.53 0.92
C LYS A 159 9.59 24.03 -0.54
N LYS A 160 9.22 23.19 -1.51
CA LYS A 160 9.07 23.60 -2.93
C LYS A 160 8.00 24.71 -3.09
N LYS A 161 6.83 24.56 -2.46
CA LYS A 161 5.77 25.60 -2.47
C LYS A 161 6.26 26.92 -1.87
N LYS A 162 6.96 26.90 -0.72
CA LYS A 162 7.57 28.10 -0.11
C LYS A 162 8.59 28.77 -1.04
N LYS A 163 9.49 28.00 -1.68
CA LYS A 163 10.46 28.52 -2.67
C LYS A 163 9.75 29.17 -3.87
N LYS A 164 8.72 28.53 -4.44
CA LYS A 164 7.91 29.11 -5.54
C LYS A 164 7.23 30.43 -5.11
N LYS A 165 6.62 30.50 -3.91
CA LYS A 165 6.04 31.74 -3.38
C LYS A 165 7.08 32.85 -3.21
N LYS A 166 8.27 32.56 -2.67
CA LYS A 166 9.38 33.52 -2.55
C LYS A 166 9.84 34.03 -3.93
N LYS A 167 10.01 33.15 -4.92
CA LYS A 167 10.37 33.54 -6.31
C LYS A 167 9.29 34.45 -6.93
N LYS A 168 8.00 34.12 -6.79
CA LYS A 168 6.89 34.98 -7.25
C LYS A 168 6.91 36.36 -6.59
N LYS A 169 7.10 36.45 -5.27
CA LYS A 169 7.24 37.73 -4.53
C LYS A 169 8.44 38.56 -5.05
N LYS A 170 9.61 37.94 -5.25
CA LYS A 170 10.80 38.61 -5.83
C LYS A 170 10.52 39.15 -7.24
N LYS A 171 9.89 38.36 -8.12
CA LYS A 171 9.48 38.79 -9.48
C LYS A 171 8.51 39.99 -9.42
N LYS A 172 7.49 39.95 -8.55
CA LYS A 172 6.56 41.08 -8.35
C LYS A 172 7.28 42.35 -7.87
N LYS A 173 8.20 42.25 -6.89
CA LYS A 173 9.03 43.38 -6.42
C LYS A 173 9.90 43.97 -7.56
N LYS A 174 10.56 43.12 -8.36
CA LYS A 174 11.34 43.56 -9.54
C LYS A 174 10.47 44.30 -10.56
N LYS A 175 9.28 43.77 -10.89
CA LYS A 175 8.31 44.43 -11.80
C LYS A 175 7.87 45.81 -11.25
N LYS A 176 7.54 45.91 -9.96
CA LYS A 176 7.20 47.20 -9.30
C LYS A 176 8.36 48.20 -9.38
N LYS A 177 9.61 47.78 -9.09
CA LYS A 177 10.81 48.64 -9.22
C LYS A 177 11.01 49.12 -10.67
N LYS A 178 10.88 48.24 -11.67
CA LYS A 178 10.95 48.62 -13.10
C LYS A 178 9.87 49.64 -13.49
N LYS A 179 8.61 49.45 -13.05
CA LYS A 179 7.51 50.41 -13.27
C LYS A 179 7.81 51.78 -12.62
N LYS A 180 8.31 51.81 -11.37
CA LYS A 180 8.73 53.05 -10.70
C LYS A 180 9.85 53.77 -11.45
N LYS A 181 10.90 53.05 -11.91
CA LYS A 181 11.99 53.62 -12.73
C LYS A 181 11.46 54.20 -14.05
N LYS A 182 10.58 53.49 -14.76
CA LYS A 182 9.93 54.00 -16.00
C LYS A 182 9.11 55.28 -15.72
N LYS A 183 8.32 55.33 -14.65
CA LYS A 183 7.57 56.54 -14.24
C LYS A 183 8.52 57.72 -13.92
N LYS A 184 9.61 57.50 -13.18
CA LYS A 184 10.64 58.53 -12.91
C LYS A 184 11.29 59.05 -14.21
N LYS A 185 11.67 58.16 -15.14
CA LYS A 185 12.21 58.56 -16.47
C LYS A 185 11.20 59.40 -17.27
N LYS A 186 9.92 58.99 -17.32
CA LYS A 186 8.85 59.78 -17.97
C LYS A 186 8.68 61.18 -17.33
N LYS A 187 8.67 61.28 -15.99
CA LYS A 187 8.62 62.57 -15.27
C LYS A 187 9.84 63.46 -15.61
N LYS A 188 11.06 62.91 -15.61
CA LYS A 188 12.28 63.65 -16.00
C LYS A 188 12.20 64.15 -17.46
N LYS A 189 11.76 63.32 -18.42
CA LYS A 189 11.54 63.73 -19.82
C LYS A 189 10.50 64.86 -19.93
N LYS A 190 9.36 64.77 -19.22
CA LYS A 190 8.35 65.85 -19.18
C LYS A 190 8.93 67.16 -18.61
N LYS A 191 9.69 67.11 -17.50
CA LYS A 191 10.37 68.29 -16.93
C LYS A 191 11.37 68.92 -17.92
N LYS A 192 12.20 68.11 -18.61
CA LYS A 192 13.13 68.60 -19.66
C LYS A 192 12.36 69.27 -20.82
N LYS A 193 11.27 68.67 -21.31
CA LYS A 193 10.41 69.29 -22.35
C LYS A 193 9.82 70.63 -21.89
N LYS A 194 9.30 70.73 -20.65
CA LYS A 194 8.80 71.99 -20.07
C LYS A 194 9.91 73.06 -19.98
N LYS A 195 11.12 72.71 -19.52
CA LYS A 195 12.28 73.63 -19.48
C LYS A 195 12.66 74.13 -20.89
N LYS A 196 12.72 73.24 -21.89
CA LYS A 196 12.97 73.62 -23.30
C LYS A 196 11.90 74.59 -23.84
N LYS A 197 10.60 74.32 -23.59
CA LYS A 197 9.49 75.23 -23.95
C LYS A 197 9.64 76.61 -23.29
N LYS A 198 9.95 76.68 -21.98
CA LYS A 198 10.22 77.95 -21.26
C LYS A 198 11.41 78.72 -21.87
N LYS A 199 12.53 78.04 -22.18
CA LYS A 199 13.69 78.66 -22.85
C LYS A 199 13.32 79.23 -24.24
N LYS A 200 12.56 78.48 -25.06
CA LYS A 200 12.06 78.97 -26.36
C LYS A 200 11.16 80.21 -26.21
N LYS A 201 10.23 80.22 -25.24
CA LYS A 201 9.39 81.41 -24.93
C LYS A 201 10.24 82.62 -24.51
N LYS A 202 11.24 82.45 -23.63
CA LYS A 202 12.18 83.54 -23.24
C LYS A 202 12.97 84.08 -24.45
N LYS A 203 13.50 83.21 -25.33
CA LYS A 203 14.17 83.64 -26.58
C LYS A 203 13.23 84.44 -27.50
N LYS A 204 11.97 84.00 -27.69
CA LYS A 204 10.96 84.74 -28.47
C LYS A 204 10.67 86.13 -27.84
N LYS A 205 10.50 86.23 -26.52
CA LYS A 205 10.32 87.52 -25.81
C LYS A 205 11.54 88.45 -26.01
N LYS A 206 12.77 87.94 -25.89
CA LYS A 206 14.01 88.73 -26.16
C LYS A 206 14.06 89.23 -27.61
N LYS A 207 13.73 88.39 -28.61
CA LYS A 207 13.63 88.81 -30.02
C LYS A 207 12.58 89.92 -30.22
N LYS A 208 11.39 89.80 -29.62
CA LYS A 208 10.36 90.86 -29.65
C LYS A 208 10.86 92.17 -29.03
N LYS A 209 11.52 92.13 -27.86
CA LYS A 209 12.13 93.33 -27.23
C LYS A 209 13.21 93.97 -28.13
N LYS A 210 14.10 93.19 -28.76
CA LYS A 210 15.08 93.70 -29.73
C LYS A 210 14.41 94.36 -30.95
N LYS A 211 13.34 93.76 -31.52
CA LYS A 211 12.55 94.39 -32.60
C LYS A 211 11.91 95.71 -32.16
N LYS A 212 11.32 95.78 -30.95
CA LYS A 212 10.79 97.05 -30.38
C LYS A 212 11.88 98.12 -30.21
N LYS A 213 13.06 97.77 -29.69
CA LYS A 213 14.21 98.69 -29.60
C LYS A 213 14.68 99.19 -30.97
N LYS A 214 14.77 98.31 -31.99
CA LYS A 214 15.07 98.72 -33.38
C LYS A 214 14.02 99.68 -33.96
N LYS A 215 12.72 99.41 -33.73
CA LYS A 215 11.63 100.34 -34.12
C LYS A 215 11.74 101.70 -33.41
N LYS A 216 12.04 101.73 -32.10
CA LYS A 216 12.29 102.99 -31.37
C LYS A 216 13.51 103.75 -31.91
N LYS A 217 14.63 103.08 -32.23
CA LYS A 217 15.79 103.71 -32.88
C LYS A 217 15.45 104.27 -34.27
N LYS A 218 14.67 103.55 -35.09
CA LYS A 218 14.17 104.07 -36.39
C LYS A 218 13.27 105.31 -36.21
N LYS A 219 12.40 105.33 -35.20
CA LYS A 219 11.59 106.52 -34.87
C LYS A 219 12.45 107.71 -34.41
N LYS A 220 13.48 107.48 -33.58
CA LYS A 220 14.44 108.54 -33.19
C LYS A 220 15.22 109.10 -34.39
N LYS A 221 15.70 108.23 -35.31
CA LYS A 221 16.35 108.68 -36.55
C LYS A 221 15.41 109.45 -37.49
N LYS A 222 14.12 109.08 -37.55
CA LYS A 222 13.12 109.88 -38.30
C LYS A 222 12.87 111.23 -37.65
N GLY A 223 12.75 111.31 -36.32
CA GLY A 223 12.59 112.59 -35.60
C GLY A 223 13.80 113.53 -35.70
N GLN A 224 15.03 113.00 -35.83
CA GLN A 224 16.22 113.81 -36.12
C GLN A 224 16.24 114.37 -37.55
N ASN A 225 15.50 113.77 -38.49
CA ASN A 225 15.45 114.19 -39.90
C ASN A 225 14.42 115.30 -40.17
N TYR A 226 13.45 115.51 -39.28
CA TYR A 226 12.49 116.63 -39.34
C TYR A 226 13.04 117.93 -38.72
N ALA A 227 14.12 117.85 -37.94
CA ALA A 227 14.78 119.02 -37.35
C ALA A 227 15.74 119.75 -38.33
N GLN A 228 15.94 119.19 -39.53
CA GLN A 228 16.72 119.79 -40.62
C GLN A 228 15.84 120.42 -41.72
N MET A 229 14.52 120.54 -41.48
CA MET A 229 13.54 120.85 -42.53
C MET A 229 12.54 121.95 -42.09
N MET A 230 13.04 123.05 -41.54
CA MET A 230 12.29 124.31 -41.43
C MET A 230 13.12 125.45 -42.03
N PRO A 231 12.74 125.96 -43.21
CA PRO A 231 13.27 127.20 -43.77
C PRO A 231 12.60 128.43 -43.13
N TYR A 232 13.33 129.53 -43.23
CA TYR A 232 12.97 130.92 -42.98
C TYR A 232 11.56 131.32 -43.43
N ASN A 233 10.97 132.28 -42.70
CA ASN A 233 10.35 133.54 -43.18
C ASN A 233 9.63 134.20 -41.98
N LEU A 234 10.12 135.38 -41.55
CA LEU A 234 9.62 136.73 -41.87
C LEU A 234 8.21 136.97 -41.33
#